data_AF-A0A444V5J1-F1
#
_entry.id   AF-A0A444V5J1-F1
#
_cell.length_a   1.000
_cell.length_b   1.000
_cell.length_c   1.000
_cell.angle_alpha   90.00
_cell.angle_beta   90.00
_cell.angle_gamma   90.00
#
_symmetry.space_group_name_H-M   'P 1'
#
loop_
_entity.id
_entity.type
_entity.pdbx_description
1 polymer ?
#
loop_
_entity_poly.entity_id
_entity_poly.type
_entity_poly.pdbx_seq_one_letter_code
_entity_poly.pdbx_strand_id
1 'polypeptide(L)'
;MESATAVLFPGESEGYVQSLETYPLKEIGSARWFRQHEYIEKLNMQAILNATASQDEFLRGFLTEVLIDQLPNLGELQRFLSHLSVTDPAPPKRDLILEQIPEIMDNILKENSGKWKAIAKYQVKQAFDPCDEDLQQHARRLAQTYNLDVMENLIPEKPKCGFCGSEASKRCSRCQGEWYCRRECQVKHWQKHKKACELMAETVSKLQGDLKIEA
;
A
#
# COMPACT_ATOMS: atom_id res chain seq x y z
N MET A 1 -3.91 -5.20 -25.70
CA MET A 1 -2.95 -5.53 -24.63
C MET A 1 -3.49 -4.90 -23.37
N GLU A 2 -4.11 -5.73 -22.53
CA GLU A 2 -4.68 -5.33 -21.25
C GLU A 2 -3.58 -4.67 -20.42
N SER A 3 -3.76 -3.38 -20.11
CA SER A 3 -2.88 -2.64 -19.22
C SER A 3 -3.05 -3.23 -17.84
N ALA A 4 -1.98 -3.81 -17.29
CA ALA A 4 -1.98 -4.43 -15.98
C ALA A 4 -2.31 -3.40 -14.89
N THR A 5 -3.60 -3.26 -14.57
CA THR A 5 -4.18 -2.49 -13.45
C THR A 5 -4.12 -3.26 -12.14
N ALA A 6 -3.12 -4.13 -11.97
CA ALA A 6 -3.01 -5.03 -10.83
C ALA A 6 -1.68 -4.78 -10.11
N VAL A 7 -1.78 -4.38 -8.83
CA VAL A 7 -0.67 -4.34 -7.86
C VAL A 7 -0.33 -5.74 -7.36
N LEU A 8 -1.31 -6.63 -7.32
CA LEU A 8 -1.15 -8.05 -6.98
C LEU A 8 -1.87 -8.92 -8.00
N PHE A 9 -1.23 -10.04 -8.39
CA PHE A 9 -1.93 -11.10 -9.08
C PHE A 9 -2.88 -11.85 -8.13
N PRO A 10 -3.92 -12.53 -8.63
CA PRO A 10 -4.88 -13.26 -7.79
C PRO A 10 -4.21 -14.29 -6.85
N GLY A 11 -3.24 -15.07 -7.35
CA GLY A 11 -2.52 -16.06 -6.54
C GLY A 11 -1.61 -15.46 -5.47
N GLU A 12 -1.05 -14.27 -5.71
CA GLU A 12 -0.29 -13.54 -4.69
C GLU A 12 -1.23 -13.01 -3.60
N SER A 13 -2.39 -12.49 -4.00
CA SER A 13 -3.41 -12.00 -3.06
C SER A 13 -3.91 -13.12 -2.15
N GLU A 14 -4.21 -14.30 -2.72
CA GLU A 14 -4.62 -15.48 -1.95
C GLU A 14 -3.50 -15.92 -0.99
N GLY A 15 -2.26 -16.00 -1.46
CA GLY A 15 -1.11 -16.36 -0.63
C GLY A 15 -0.90 -15.38 0.55
N TYR A 16 -1.08 -14.08 0.32
CA TYR A 16 -0.97 -13.07 1.37
C TYR A 16 -2.07 -13.21 2.41
N VAL A 17 -3.33 -13.35 1.99
CA VAL A 17 -4.47 -13.53 2.90
C VAL A 17 -4.30 -14.79 3.75
N GLN A 18 -3.87 -15.90 3.14
CA GLN A 18 -3.62 -17.16 3.87
C GLN A 18 -2.44 -17.07 4.86
N SER A 19 -1.50 -16.16 4.63
CA SER A 19 -0.34 -15.96 5.50
C SER A 19 -0.59 -15.01 6.68
N LEU A 20 -1.76 -14.37 6.76
CA LEU A 20 -2.08 -13.44 7.84
C LEU A 20 -2.23 -14.19 9.17
N GLU A 21 -1.46 -13.79 10.18
CA GLU A 21 -1.45 -14.39 11.51
C GLU A 21 -1.60 -13.34 12.62
N THR A 22 -2.04 -13.77 13.80
CA THR A 22 -2.05 -12.93 15.01
C THR A 22 -0.67 -12.95 15.67
N TYR A 23 -0.28 -11.82 16.26
CA TYR A 23 1.03 -11.68 16.92
C TYR A 23 0.87 -11.45 18.41
N PRO A 24 1.69 -12.11 19.26
CA PRO A 24 1.78 -11.74 20.66
C PRO A 24 2.38 -10.33 20.78
N LEU A 25 1.98 -9.57 21.81
CA LEU A 25 2.38 -8.16 21.99
C LEU A 25 3.90 -7.93 21.90
N LYS A 26 4.69 -8.87 22.40
CA LYS A 26 6.17 -8.82 22.37
C LYS A 26 6.76 -8.82 20.96
N GLU A 27 6.04 -9.35 19.96
CA GLU A 27 6.50 -9.50 18.57
C GLU A 27 6.03 -8.34 17.68
N ILE A 28 5.24 -7.41 18.21
CA ILE A 28 4.90 -6.17 17.51
C ILE A 28 6.17 -5.36 17.27
N GLY A 29 6.36 -4.90 16.04
CA GLY A 29 7.56 -4.22 15.58
C GLY A 29 8.71 -5.16 15.17
N SER A 30 8.50 -6.48 15.21
CA SER A 30 9.48 -7.43 14.63
C SER A 30 9.46 -7.39 13.10
N ALA A 31 10.52 -7.93 12.47
CA ALA A 31 10.60 -8.04 11.01
C ALA A 31 9.43 -8.85 10.40
N ARG A 32 8.90 -9.86 11.12
CA ARG A 32 7.71 -10.60 10.70
C ARG A 32 6.47 -9.71 10.69
N TRP A 33 6.29 -8.95 11.77
CA TRP A 33 5.18 -8.01 11.90
C TRP A 33 5.20 -6.95 10.78
N PHE A 34 6.37 -6.37 10.49
CA PHE A 34 6.53 -5.41 9.38
C PHE A 34 6.24 -6.03 8.01
N ARG A 35 6.63 -7.29 7.79
CA ARG A 35 6.33 -8.01 6.55
C ARG A 35 4.84 -8.24 6.37
N GLN A 36 4.13 -8.65 7.41
CA GLN A 36 2.68 -8.77 7.36
C GLN A 36 2.01 -7.41 7.09
N HIS A 37 2.52 -6.34 7.70
CA HIS A 37 2.02 -4.99 7.44
C HIS A 37 2.17 -4.60 5.96
N GLU A 38 3.30 -4.94 5.33
CA GLU A 38 3.50 -4.77 3.88
C GLU A 38 2.46 -5.53 3.05
N TYR A 39 2.12 -6.77 3.43
CA TYR A 39 1.10 -7.55 2.74
C TYR A 39 -0.28 -6.92 2.86
N ILE A 40 -0.65 -6.45 4.05
CA ILE A 40 -1.91 -5.75 4.31
C ILE A 40 -2.00 -4.49 3.45
N GLU A 41 -0.94 -3.69 3.38
CA GLU A 41 -0.91 -2.48 2.55
C GLU A 41 -1.07 -2.81 1.06
N LYS A 42 -0.41 -3.86 0.54
CA LYS A 42 -0.58 -4.28 -0.85
C LYS A 42 -1.98 -4.78 -1.15
N LEU A 43 -2.59 -5.55 -0.23
CA LEU A 43 -3.98 -5.98 -0.34
C LEU A 43 -4.93 -4.78 -0.34
N ASN A 44 -4.68 -3.78 0.51
CA ASN A 44 -5.46 -2.55 0.55
C ASN A 44 -5.36 -1.77 -0.78
N MET A 45 -4.15 -1.60 -1.31
CA MET A 45 -3.95 -0.96 -2.62
C MET A 45 -4.67 -1.71 -3.75
N GLN A 46 -4.58 -3.03 -3.80
CA GLN A 46 -5.30 -3.83 -4.81
C GLN A 46 -6.83 -3.69 -4.67
N ALA A 47 -7.34 -3.58 -3.44
CA ALA A 47 -8.75 -3.39 -3.19
C ALA A 47 -9.24 -2.02 -3.69
N ILE A 48 -8.46 -0.96 -3.46
CA ILE A 48 -8.73 0.39 -4.00
C ILE A 48 -8.73 0.36 -5.54
N LEU A 49 -7.81 -0.37 -6.17
CA LEU A 49 -7.77 -0.51 -7.63
C LEU A 49 -9.03 -1.18 -8.19
N ASN A 50 -9.40 -2.33 -7.62
CA ASN A 50 -10.59 -3.07 -8.07
C ASN A 50 -11.85 -2.20 -7.97
N ALA A 51 -11.99 -1.49 -6.84
CA ALA A 51 -13.09 -0.57 -6.60
C ALA A 51 -13.13 0.59 -7.61
N THR A 52 -11.97 1.17 -7.91
CA THR A 52 -11.83 2.31 -8.82
C THR A 52 -12.07 1.92 -10.29
N ALA A 53 -11.70 0.71 -10.67
CA ALA A 53 -11.81 0.21 -12.05
C ALA A 53 -13.16 -0.46 -12.36
N SER A 54 -14.09 -0.56 -11.39
CA SER A 54 -15.34 -1.33 -11.52
C SER A 54 -15.12 -2.77 -12.04
N GLN A 55 -13.98 -3.38 -11.68
CA GLN A 55 -13.62 -4.75 -12.04
C GLN A 55 -14.13 -5.73 -10.98
N ASP A 56 -14.31 -7.00 -11.39
CA ASP A 56 -14.92 -8.06 -10.55
C ASP A 56 -14.20 -8.22 -9.20
N GLU A 57 -14.93 -7.99 -8.11
CA GLU A 57 -14.40 -7.86 -6.75
C GLU A 57 -14.09 -9.22 -6.11
N PHE A 58 -13.07 -9.94 -6.61
CA PHE A 58 -12.63 -11.20 -5.99
C PHE A 58 -12.21 -11.02 -4.52
N LEU A 59 -11.69 -9.83 -4.18
CA LEU A 59 -11.28 -9.45 -2.82
C LEU A 59 -12.44 -9.45 -1.81
N ARG A 60 -13.67 -9.21 -2.24
CA ARG A 60 -14.85 -9.27 -1.36
C ARG A 60 -15.07 -10.66 -0.78
N GLY A 61 -14.84 -11.70 -1.57
CA GLY A 61 -14.93 -13.10 -1.10
C GLY A 61 -13.89 -13.44 -0.04
N PHE A 62 -12.77 -12.70 -0.02
CA PHE A 62 -11.66 -12.90 0.92
C PHE A 62 -11.78 -12.03 2.19
N LEU A 63 -12.46 -10.88 2.13
CA LEU A 63 -12.76 -10.00 3.28
C LEU A 63 -13.97 -10.51 4.09
N THR A 64 -13.83 -11.71 4.65
CA THR A 64 -14.85 -12.31 5.53
C THR A 64 -15.04 -11.49 6.81
N GLU A 65 -16.22 -11.57 7.43
CA GLU A 65 -16.48 -10.88 8.71
C GLU A 65 -15.47 -11.25 9.80
N VAL A 66 -15.00 -12.50 9.82
CA VAL A 66 -13.93 -12.95 10.74
C VAL A 66 -12.65 -12.16 10.50
N LEU A 67 -12.27 -11.94 9.24
CA LEU A 67 -11.06 -11.20 8.89
C LEU A 67 -11.20 -9.70 9.19
N ILE A 68 -12.40 -9.13 8.99
CA ILE A 68 -12.71 -7.75 9.37
C ILE A 68 -12.71 -7.57 10.89
N ASP A 69 -13.14 -8.57 11.65
CA ASP A 69 -13.09 -8.56 13.12
C ASP A 69 -11.64 -8.65 13.63
N GLN A 70 -10.79 -9.47 13.00
CA GLN A 70 -9.36 -9.54 13.32
C GLN A 70 -8.58 -8.29 12.86
N LEU A 71 -9.02 -7.60 11.79
CA LEU A 71 -8.37 -6.43 11.20
C LEU A 71 -9.41 -5.31 10.93
N PRO A 72 -9.86 -4.58 11.97
CA PRO A 72 -10.96 -3.61 11.86
C PRO A 72 -10.71 -2.46 10.87
N ASN A 73 -9.44 -2.17 10.58
CA ASN A 73 -9.03 -1.19 9.57
C ASN A 73 -9.48 -1.57 8.15
N LEU A 74 -9.78 -2.85 7.88
CA LEU A 74 -10.34 -3.31 6.62
C LEU A 74 -11.86 -3.10 6.52
N GLY A 75 -12.53 -2.69 7.59
CA GLY A 75 -13.99 -2.53 7.63
C GLY A 75 -14.50 -1.39 6.74
N GLU A 76 -13.76 -0.28 6.65
CA GLU A 76 -14.11 0.81 5.72
C GLU A 76 -13.98 0.36 4.27
N LEU A 77 -12.95 -0.42 3.97
CA LEU A 77 -12.72 -1.00 2.65
C LEU A 77 -13.84 -1.98 2.27
N GLN A 78 -14.26 -2.86 3.18
CA GLN A 78 -15.37 -3.79 2.95
C GLN A 78 -16.70 -3.06 2.69
N ARG A 79 -16.99 -1.99 3.44
CA ARG A 79 -18.19 -1.15 3.22
C ARG A 79 -18.13 -0.45 1.87
N PHE A 80 -16.98 0.10 1.53
CA PHE A 80 -16.76 0.78 0.25
C PHE A 80 -16.98 -0.16 -0.94
N LEU A 81 -16.40 -1.37 -0.90
CA LEU A 81 -16.62 -2.42 -1.91
C LEU A 81 -18.11 -2.83 -2.00
N SER A 82 -18.76 -3.00 -0.84
CA SER A 82 -20.18 -3.35 -0.79
C SER A 82 -21.09 -2.25 -1.40
N HIS A 83 -20.72 -0.97 -1.26
CA HIS A 83 -21.44 0.16 -1.85
C HIS A 83 -21.29 0.27 -3.37
N LEU A 84 -20.22 -0.28 -3.96
CA LEU A 84 -19.98 -0.25 -5.40
C LEU A 84 -20.71 -1.38 -6.15
N SER A 85 -21.09 -2.45 -5.46
CA SER A 85 -21.80 -3.59 -6.04
C SER A 85 -23.34 -3.42 -6.00
N VAL A 86 -24.04 -3.63 -7.13
CA VAL A 86 -25.52 -3.65 -7.21
C VAL A 86 -26.11 -5.03 -6.85
N THR A 87 -25.28 -5.98 -6.44
CA THR A 87 -25.72 -7.35 -6.08
C THR A 87 -25.76 -7.54 -4.58
N ASP A 88 -26.93 -7.95 -4.08
CA ASP A 88 -27.16 -8.25 -2.67
C ASP A 88 -26.19 -9.34 -2.18
N PRO A 89 -25.32 -9.05 -1.20
CA PRO A 89 -24.57 -10.09 -0.52
C PRO A 89 -25.53 -11.06 0.18
N ALA A 90 -25.12 -12.32 0.27
CA ALA A 90 -25.78 -13.27 1.16
C ALA A 90 -25.86 -12.66 2.59
N PRO A 91 -27.01 -12.80 3.27
CA PRO A 91 -27.19 -12.20 4.58
C PRO A 91 -26.13 -12.75 5.55
N PRO A 92 -25.39 -11.88 6.24
CA PRO A 92 -24.38 -12.32 7.20
C PRO A 92 -25.03 -13.10 8.33
N LYS A 93 -24.33 -14.12 8.84
CA LYS A 93 -24.73 -14.80 10.06
C LYS A 93 -24.54 -13.83 11.22
N ARG A 94 -25.66 -13.39 11.81
CA ARG A 94 -25.67 -12.46 12.93
C ARG A 94 -25.22 -13.17 14.21
N ASP A 95 -23.91 -13.22 14.43
CA ASP A 95 -23.39 -13.31 15.79
C ASP A 95 -23.25 -11.88 16.33
N LEU A 96 -23.90 -11.61 17.45
CA LEU A 96 -23.96 -10.30 18.07
C LEU A 96 -22.60 -9.99 18.70
N ILE A 97 -21.73 -9.25 18.00
CA ILE A 97 -20.41 -8.86 18.51
C ILE A 97 -20.58 -7.61 19.38
N LEU A 98 -20.71 -7.81 20.69
CA LEU A 98 -20.52 -6.76 21.69
C LEU A 98 -19.03 -6.38 21.70
N GLU A 99 -18.75 -5.09 21.95
CA GLU A 99 -17.41 -4.48 21.95
C GLU A 99 -16.30 -5.41 22.46
N GLN A 100 -15.56 -6.04 21.54
CA GLN A 100 -14.43 -6.91 21.89
C GLN A 100 -13.17 -6.11 22.29
N ILE A 101 -13.12 -4.80 22.03
CA ILE A 101 -11.93 -3.98 22.33
C ILE A 101 -11.59 -3.99 23.83
N PRO A 102 -12.55 -3.75 24.76
CA PRO A 102 -12.29 -3.89 26.19
C PRO A 102 -11.88 -5.31 26.60
N GLU A 103 -12.48 -6.35 26.02
CA GLU A 103 -12.15 -7.76 26.33
C GLU A 103 -10.75 -8.14 25.87
N ILE A 104 -10.37 -7.74 24.66
CA ILE A 104 -9.02 -7.92 24.11
C ILE A 104 -8.01 -7.14 24.97
N MET A 105 -8.32 -5.89 25.33
CA MET A 105 -7.45 -5.08 26.19
C MET A 105 -7.27 -5.74 27.57
N ASP A 106 -8.36 -6.19 28.19
CA ASP A 106 -8.32 -6.88 29.49
C ASP A 106 -7.51 -8.17 29.42
N ASN A 107 -7.66 -8.94 28.34
CA ASN A 107 -6.88 -10.17 28.13
C ASN A 107 -5.40 -9.85 27.96
N ILE A 108 -5.05 -8.84 27.15
CA ILE A 108 -3.66 -8.37 26.99
C ILE A 108 -3.08 -7.92 28.34
N LEU A 109 -3.84 -7.16 29.13
CA LEU A 109 -3.40 -6.68 30.44
C LEU A 109 -3.19 -7.82 31.44
N LYS A 110 -4.09 -8.80 31.47
CA LYS A 110 -4.00 -9.98 32.34
C LYS A 110 -2.82 -10.88 31.96
N GLU A 111 -2.67 -11.22 30.68
CA GLU A 111 -1.64 -12.15 30.19
C GLU A 111 -0.21 -11.60 30.32
N ASN A 112 -0.06 -10.28 30.20
CA ASN A 112 1.23 -9.58 30.25
C ASN A 112 1.53 -8.96 31.62
N SER A 113 0.66 -9.14 32.61
CA SER A 113 0.88 -8.68 33.98
C SER A 113 2.22 -9.18 34.54
N GLY A 114 3.00 -8.26 35.12
CA GLY A 114 4.35 -8.53 35.63
C GLY A 114 5.45 -8.73 34.57
N LYS A 115 5.11 -8.89 33.28
CA LYS A 115 6.07 -9.10 32.18
C LYS A 115 6.44 -7.82 31.44
N TRP A 116 5.73 -6.71 31.68
CA TRP A 116 5.91 -5.41 31.01
C TRP A 116 7.36 -4.93 30.94
N LYS A 117 8.12 -5.04 32.03
CA LYS A 117 9.54 -4.64 32.05
C LYS A 117 10.41 -5.49 31.13
N ALA A 118 10.14 -6.79 31.06
CA ALA A 118 10.87 -7.71 30.17
C ALA A 118 10.50 -7.46 28.70
N ILE A 119 9.21 -7.22 28.41
CA ILE A 119 8.71 -6.88 27.07
C ILE A 119 9.34 -5.57 26.60
N ALA A 120 9.32 -4.53 27.44
CA ALA A 120 9.91 -3.24 27.10
C ALA A 120 11.41 -3.37 26.79
N LYS A 121 12.17 -4.11 27.62
CA LYS A 121 13.60 -4.32 27.38
C LYS A 121 13.88 -5.08 26.07
N TYR A 122 13.03 -6.07 25.75
CA TYR A 122 13.13 -6.80 24.49
C TYR A 122 12.81 -5.90 23.29
N GLN A 123 11.72 -5.14 23.35
CA GLN A 123 11.31 -4.23 22.28
C GLN A 123 12.30 -3.08 22.07
N VAL A 124 12.93 -2.56 23.13
CA VAL A 124 14.01 -1.58 22.99
C VAL A 124 15.12 -2.15 22.11
N LYS A 125 15.58 -3.38 22.37
CA LYS A 125 16.65 -4.00 21.59
C LYS A 125 16.24 -4.39 20.16
N GLN A 126 14.96 -4.69 19.93
CA GLN A 126 14.52 -5.30 18.66
C GLN A 126 13.79 -4.35 17.73
N ALA A 127 13.10 -3.34 18.26
CA ALA A 127 12.23 -2.45 17.50
C ALA A 127 12.60 -0.96 17.66
N PHE A 128 13.13 -0.55 18.83
CA PHE A 128 13.43 0.87 19.11
C PHE A 128 14.92 1.24 19.16
N ASP A 129 15.82 0.26 19.01
CA ASP A 129 17.25 0.45 18.76
C ASP A 129 17.69 -0.29 17.48
N PRO A 130 17.02 -0.05 16.33
CA PRO A 130 17.43 -0.64 15.07
C PRO A 130 18.74 0.00 14.58
N CYS A 131 19.57 -0.79 13.90
CA CYS A 131 20.73 -0.27 13.18
C CYS A 131 20.27 0.70 12.08
N ASP A 132 21.10 1.70 11.73
CA ASP A 132 20.82 2.64 10.63
C ASP A 132 20.53 1.89 9.31
N GLU A 133 21.17 0.74 9.10
CA GLU A 133 20.94 -0.13 7.94
C GLU A 133 19.53 -0.75 7.93
N ASP A 134 19.03 -1.20 9.09
CA ASP A 134 17.68 -1.77 9.22
C ASP A 134 16.61 -0.69 9.00
N LEU A 135 16.83 0.52 9.54
CA LEU A 135 15.97 1.67 9.30
C LEU A 135 15.91 2.05 7.83
N GLN A 136 17.07 2.11 7.16
CA GLN A 136 17.14 2.43 5.75
C GLN A 136 16.46 1.35 4.90
N GLN A 137 16.62 0.06 5.25
CA GLN A 137 15.95 -1.04 4.55
C GLN A 137 14.42 -0.97 4.72
N HIS A 138 13.92 -0.71 5.93
CA HIS A 138 12.48 -0.53 6.16
C HIS A 138 11.91 0.66 5.39
N ALA A 139 12.62 1.81 5.43
CA ALA A 139 12.22 2.99 4.67
C ALA A 139 12.20 2.73 3.15
N ARG A 140 13.21 2.02 2.61
CA ARG A 140 13.26 1.62 1.20
C ARG A 140 12.09 0.70 0.83
N ARG A 141 11.75 -0.29 1.66
CA ARG A 141 10.60 -1.18 1.42
C ARG A 141 9.28 -0.41 1.41
N LEU A 142 9.04 0.45 2.40
CA LEU A 142 7.83 1.29 2.44
C LEU A 142 7.75 2.22 1.22
N ALA A 143 8.86 2.86 0.84
CA ALA A 143 8.91 3.70 -0.35
C ALA A 143 8.64 2.93 -1.64
N GLN A 144 9.08 1.66 -1.73
CA GLN A 144 8.77 0.78 -2.87
C GLN A 144 7.29 0.39 -2.91
N THR A 145 6.67 0.12 -1.76
CA THR A 145 5.24 -0.18 -1.66
C THR A 145 4.39 0.97 -2.18
N TYR A 146 4.75 2.21 -1.85
CA TYR A 146 4.10 3.42 -2.35
C TYR A 146 4.80 4.05 -3.56
N ASN A 147 5.49 3.26 -4.39
CA ASN A 147 6.18 3.81 -5.56
C ASN A 147 5.18 4.56 -6.48
N LEU A 148 5.66 5.63 -7.11
CA LEU A 148 4.90 6.48 -8.04
C LEU A 148 4.16 5.70 -9.12
N ASP A 149 4.69 4.56 -9.57
CA ASP A 149 4.03 3.69 -10.55
C ASP A 149 2.80 2.97 -9.96
N VAL A 150 2.88 2.56 -8.70
CA VAL A 150 1.75 1.97 -7.95
C VAL A 150 0.71 3.03 -7.66
N MET A 151 1.13 4.21 -7.19
CA MET A 151 0.24 5.34 -6.96
C MET A 151 -0.44 5.84 -8.23
N GLU A 152 0.23 5.77 -9.38
CA GLU A 152 -0.38 6.14 -10.66
C GLU A 152 -1.50 5.17 -11.03
N ASN A 153 -1.30 3.87 -10.85
CA ASN A 153 -2.36 2.89 -11.12
C ASN A 153 -3.59 3.13 -10.24
N LEU A 154 -3.41 3.68 -9.03
CA LEU A 154 -4.49 4.00 -8.10
C LEU A 154 -5.33 5.22 -8.53
N ILE A 155 -4.89 5.99 -9.53
CA ILE A 155 -5.63 7.17 -10.01
C ILE A 155 -6.55 6.76 -11.18
N PRO A 156 -7.88 6.88 -11.04
CA PRO A 156 -8.84 6.49 -12.09
C PRO A 156 -8.66 7.29 -13.39
N GLU A 157 -8.24 8.55 -13.28
CA GLU A 157 -8.04 9.42 -14.43
C GLU A 157 -6.67 9.16 -15.07
N LYS A 158 -6.71 8.66 -16.31
CA LYS A 158 -5.50 8.49 -17.10
C LYS A 158 -4.78 9.83 -17.31
N PRO A 159 -3.44 9.83 -17.30
CA PRO A 159 -2.67 11.06 -17.45
C PRO A 159 -2.98 11.76 -18.78
N LYS A 160 -3.06 13.09 -18.75
CA LYS A 160 -3.31 13.91 -19.94
C LYS A 160 -1.99 14.44 -20.51
N CYS A 161 -1.93 14.56 -21.83
CA CYS A 161 -0.78 15.10 -22.54
C CYS A 161 -0.62 16.59 -22.22
N GLY A 162 0.56 17.00 -21.71
CA GLY A 162 0.87 18.40 -21.38
C GLY A 162 0.86 19.36 -22.58
N PHE A 163 0.76 18.85 -23.82
CA PHE A 163 0.61 19.67 -25.02
C PHE A 163 -0.82 19.74 -25.55
N CYS A 164 -1.44 18.58 -25.84
CA CYS A 164 -2.72 18.49 -26.56
C CYS A 164 -3.90 18.10 -25.69
N GLY A 165 -3.69 17.76 -24.41
CA GLY A 165 -4.73 17.35 -23.48
C GLY A 165 -5.31 15.95 -23.69
N SER A 166 -4.99 15.28 -24.80
CA SER A 166 -5.39 13.89 -25.07
C SER A 166 -4.71 12.91 -24.10
N GLU A 167 -5.26 11.70 -23.97
CA GLU A 167 -4.70 10.63 -23.15
C GLU A 167 -3.20 10.40 -23.46
N ALA A 168 -2.38 10.43 -22.42
CA ALA A 168 -0.96 10.20 -22.49
C ALA A 168 -0.59 8.77 -22.12
N SER A 169 0.50 8.28 -22.69
CA SER A 169 1.03 6.93 -22.39
C SER A 169 2.52 6.93 -22.08
N LYS A 170 3.22 8.04 -22.32
CA LYS A 170 4.68 8.13 -22.17
C LYS A 170 5.07 9.34 -21.35
N ARG A 171 5.95 9.13 -20.37
CA ARG A 171 6.59 10.21 -19.62
C ARG A 171 7.83 10.73 -20.35
N CYS A 172 8.23 11.94 -20.01
CA CYS A 172 9.54 12.45 -20.40
C CYS A 172 10.65 11.55 -19.81
N SER A 173 11.45 10.90 -20.65
CA SER A 173 12.52 9.99 -20.19
C SER A 173 13.62 10.65 -19.35
N ARG A 174 13.75 11.98 -19.41
CA ARG A 174 14.78 12.73 -18.69
C ARG A 174 14.39 13.08 -17.26
N CYS A 175 13.17 13.57 -17.05
CA CYS A 175 12.72 14.02 -15.73
C CYS A 175 11.59 13.19 -15.13
N GLN A 176 10.94 12.33 -15.92
CA GLN A 176 9.78 11.50 -15.56
C GLN A 176 8.58 12.24 -14.94
N GLY A 177 8.56 13.58 -14.97
CA GLY A 177 7.52 14.39 -14.33
C GLY A 177 6.40 14.91 -15.24
N GLU A 178 6.53 14.77 -16.56
CA GLU A 178 5.54 15.30 -17.53
C GLU A 178 5.13 14.25 -18.55
N TRP A 179 3.86 14.31 -18.97
CA TRP A 179 3.18 13.29 -19.76
C TRP A 179 2.90 13.71 -21.20
N TYR A 180 3.03 12.75 -22.12
CA TYR A 180 2.79 12.95 -23.53
C TYR A 180 2.12 11.73 -24.17
N CYS A 181 1.21 11.99 -25.11
CA CYS A 181 0.61 10.94 -25.94
C CYS A 181 1.63 10.36 -26.94
N ARG A 182 2.50 11.21 -27.52
CA ARG A 182 3.52 10.85 -28.51
C ARG A 182 4.72 11.79 -28.44
N ARG A 183 5.86 11.35 -29.00
CA ARG A 183 7.11 12.13 -29.04
C ARG A 183 6.94 13.50 -29.72
N GLU A 184 6.09 13.60 -30.73
CA GLU A 184 5.80 14.87 -31.42
C GLU A 184 5.26 15.95 -30.47
N CYS A 185 4.33 15.59 -29.57
CA CYS A 185 3.79 16.50 -28.58
C CYS A 185 4.86 16.96 -27.58
N GLN A 186 5.75 16.05 -27.18
CA GLN A 186 6.88 16.38 -26.32
C GLN A 186 7.83 17.39 -26.97
N VAL A 187 8.16 17.20 -28.26
CA VAL A 187 9.04 18.12 -29.00
C VAL A 187 8.39 19.49 -29.16
N LYS A 188 7.09 19.56 -29.47
CA LYS A 188 6.33 20.81 -29.57
C LYS A 188 6.23 21.54 -28.23
N HIS A 189 6.05 20.82 -27.12
CA HIS A 189 5.99 21.40 -25.77
C HIS A 189 7.37 21.76 -25.20
N TRP A 190 8.47 21.29 -25.81
CA TRP A 190 9.81 21.37 -25.24
C TRP A 190 10.24 22.77 -24.81
N GLN A 191 9.90 23.81 -25.59
CA GLN A 191 10.28 25.19 -25.25
C GLN A 191 9.71 25.65 -23.88
N LYS A 192 8.51 25.19 -23.51
CA LYS A 192 7.90 25.47 -22.21
C LYS A 192 8.36 24.49 -21.13
N HIS A 193 8.50 23.21 -21.49
CA HIS A 193 8.88 22.15 -20.55
C HIS A 193 10.36 22.20 -20.11
N LYS A 194 11.28 22.66 -20.97
CA LYS A 194 12.75 22.55 -20.77
C LYS A 194 13.23 22.99 -19.39
N LYS A 195 12.81 24.18 -18.93
CA LYS A 195 13.24 24.74 -17.64
C LYS A 195 12.76 23.87 -16.46
N ALA A 196 11.49 23.45 -16.49
CA ALA A 196 10.95 22.55 -15.48
C ALA A 196 11.60 21.15 -15.54
N CYS A 197 11.90 20.66 -16.75
CA CYS A 197 12.58 19.38 -16.97
C CYS A 197 13.97 19.35 -16.35
N GLU A 198 14.74 20.44 -16.48
CA GLU A 198 16.09 20.56 -15.91
C GLU A 198 16.07 20.51 -14.38
N LEU A 199 15.21 21.30 -13.74
CA LEU A 199 15.05 21.30 -12.28
C LEU A 199 14.66 19.92 -11.74
N MET A 200 13.69 19.27 -12.40
CA MET A 200 13.23 17.95 -11.98
C MET A 200 14.30 16.87 -12.21
N ALA A 201 15.02 16.92 -13.33
CA ALA A 201 16.09 15.96 -13.63
C ALA A 201 17.27 16.09 -12.67
N GLU A 202 17.62 17.30 -12.25
CA GLU A 202 18.66 17.54 -11.23
C GLU A 202 18.23 16.95 -9.88
N THR A 203 16.97 17.15 -9.49
CA THR A 203 16.42 16.62 -8.24
C THR A 203 16.43 15.09 -8.25
N VAL A 204 15.96 14.47 -9.34
CA VAL A 204 15.99 13.00 -9.51
C VAL A 204 17.42 12.47 -9.47
N SER A 205 18.37 13.16 -10.11
CA SER A 205 19.78 12.75 -10.11
C SER A 205 20.44 12.86 -8.74
N LYS A 206 20.11 13.89 -7.95
CA LYS A 206 20.58 14.04 -6.57
C LYS A 206 20.04 12.92 -5.69
N LEU A 207 18.73 12.67 -5.73
CA LEU A 207 18.10 11.58 -4.98
C LEU A 207 18.70 10.20 -5.35
N GLN A 208 18.95 9.96 -6.64
CA GLN A 208 19.60 8.72 -7.10
C GLN A 208 21.08 8.63 -6.71
N GLY A 209 21.77 9.76 -6.57
CA GLY A 209 23.14 9.84 -6.07
C GLY A 209 23.20 9.52 -4.59
N ASP A 210 22.35 10.15 -3.79
CA ASP A 210 22.27 9.95 -2.34
C ASP A 210 21.92 8.48 -2.02
N LEU A 211 20.99 7.87 -2.77
CA LEU A 211 20.64 6.45 -2.66
C LEU A 211 21.77 5.46 -2.98
N LYS A 212 22.79 5.91 -3.75
CA LYS A 212 23.95 5.11 -4.20
C LYS A 212 25.22 5.34 -3.38
N ILE A 213 25.34 6.48 -2.68
CA ILE A 213 26.48 6.78 -1.81
C ILE A 213 26.31 6.09 -0.45
N GLU A 214 25.07 5.78 -0.06
CA GLU A 214 24.73 5.04 1.16
C GLU A 214 24.50 3.53 0.93
N ALA A 215 25.10 2.94 -0.12
CA ALA A 215 25.09 1.49 -0.40
C ALA A 215 26.53 0.98 -0.49
#